data_AF-A0A2M9AA93-F1
#
_entry.id   AF-A0A2M9AA93-F1
#
_cell.length_a   1.000
_cell.length_b   1.000
_cell.length_c   1.000
_cell.angle_alpha   90.00
_cell.angle_beta   90.00
_cell.angle_gamma   90.00
#
_symmetry.space_group_name_H-M   'P 1'
#
loop_
_entity.id
_entity.type
_entity.pdbx_description
1 polymer ?
#
loop_
_entity_poly.entity_id
_entity_poly.type
_entity_poly.pdbx_seq_one_letter_code
_entity_poly.pdbx_strand_id
1 'polypeptide(L)'
;MNFRKNILLSFRILAVAVLVPAWAAKPVEFASSKAFSSEALFGKLDSIGKGATWMEWDTDGILDPEIQALVADKKGNIRADVEHGWYLNVPGNSKFAVLRKKSEGESLTFYDVAKFTTKKVPLEISEPLDPKKVFRDYRETIRGHFVHLDDTNLQVTVRDNEIQFSYLKPDNQALSTVYNFTSLPEHQKQAEIQSRRAFYAYEYSLMIQAFIASTRGLFNWQIWHWYNSDWTEQSQISDREIASILASPDQGKFVRIFFDKLADGDTVEMLSNAHGSFILTIRRR
;
A
#
# COMPACT_ATOMS: atom_id res chain seq x y z
N MET A 1 11.32 -73.20 17.20
CA MET A 1 10.20 -72.25 17.28
C MET A 1 10.78 -70.90 17.68
N ASN A 2 11.15 -70.03 16.73
CA ASN A 2 10.28 -69.04 16.07
C ASN A 2 9.57 -68.16 17.12
N PHE A 3 9.84 -66.87 17.31
CA PHE A 3 9.96 -65.80 16.32
C PHE A 3 10.78 -64.62 16.88
N ARG A 4 11.75 -64.12 16.10
CA ARG A 4 12.35 -62.79 16.25
C ARG A 4 11.29 -61.73 15.92
N LYS A 5 11.08 -60.75 16.80
CA LYS A 5 10.34 -59.52 16.46
C LYS A 5 11.31 -58.47 15.94
N ASN A 6 11.26 -58.29 14.62
CA ASN A 6 11.79 -57.14 13.90
C ASN A 6 11.04 -55.88 14.33
N ILE A 7 11.75 -54.87 14.82
CA ILE A 7 11.27 -53.48 14.81
C ILE A 7 12.01 -52.81 13.66
N LEU A 8 11.32 -52.68 12.53
CA LEU A 8 11.75 -51.89 11.38
C LEU A 8 11.76 -50.41 11.78
N LEU A 9 12.96 -49.82 11.87
CA LEU A 9 13.14 -48.38 11.81
C LEU A 9 12.65 -47.89 10.45
N SER A 10 11.50 -47.23 10.44
CA SER A 10 11.00 -46.52 9.28
C SER A 10 11.70 -45.16 9.23
N PHE A 11 12.82 -45.07 8.52
CA PHE A 11 13.42 -43.79 8.15
C PHE A 11 12.47 -43.08 7.19
N ARG A 12 11.63 -42.18 7.72
CA ARG A 12 10.98 -41.15 6.92
C ARG A 12 12.07 -40.16 6.52
N ILE A 13 12.61 -40.33 5.32
CA ILE A 13 13.36 -39.30 4.63
C ILE A 13 12.37 -38.15 4.40
N LEU A 14 12.41 -37.15 5.27
CA LEU A 14 11.77 -35.87 5.06
C LEU A 14 12.57 -35.21 3.93
N ALA A 15 12.12 -35.40 2.70
CA ALA A 15 12.60 -34.64 1.56
C ALA A 15 12.23 -33.17 1.84
N VAL A 16 13.20 -32.42 2.35
CA VAL A 16 13.17 -30.96 2.31
C VAL A 16 13.22 -30.61 0.84
N ALA A 17 12.04 -30.43 0.24
CA ALA A 17 11.92 -29.82 -1.06
C ALA A 17 12.46 -28.39 -0.91
N VAL A 18 13.74 -28.22 -1.24
CA VAL A 18 14.29 -26.90 -1.55
C VAL A 18 13.49 -26.44 -2.76
N LEU A 19 12.47 -25.63 -2.53
CA LEU A 19 11.83 -24.81 -3.54
C LEU A 19 12.93 -23.93 -4.12
N VAL A 20 13.59 -24.42 -5.17
CA VAL A 20 14.33 -23.56 -6.08
C VAL A 20 13.25 -22.71 -6.73
N PRO A 21 13.20 -21.39 -6.49
CA PRO A 21 12.26 -20.57 -7.23
C PRO A 21 12.66 -20.73 -8.69
N ALA A 22 11.70 -21.05 -9.55
CA ALA A 22 11.89 -21.02 -10.99
C ALA A 22 12.32 -19.59 -11.35
N TRP A 23 13.62 -19.36 -11.48
CA TRP A 23 14.12 -18.04 -11.82
C TRP A 23 13.74 -17.77 -13.27
N ALA A 24 12.78 -16.86 -13.38
CA ALA A 24 12.60 -15.91 -14.45
C ALA A 24 13.94 -15.33 -14.94
N ALA A 25 13.91 -14.56 -16.02
CA ALA A 25 15.08 -14.00 -16.68
C ALA A 25 16.14 -13.46 -15.68
N LYS A 26 17.42 -13.56 -16.05
CA LYS A 26 18.53 -13.05 -15.22
C LYS A 26 18.20 -11.61 -14.78
N PRO A 27 18.39 -11.28 -13.48
CA PRO A 27 18.10 -9.94 -12.98
C PRO A 27 18.95 -8.91 -13.73
N VAL A 28 18.36 -7.76 -14.01
CA VAL A 28 19.06 -6.64 -14.65
C VAL A 28 19.74 -5.83 -13.55
N GLU A 29 21.04 -5.64 -13.64
CA GLU A 29 21.81 -4.86 -12.65
C GLU A 29 22.46 -3.65 -13.29
N PHE A 30 22.33 -2.50 -12.63
CA PHE A 30 23.07 -1.30 -12.92
C PHE A 30 23.99 -0.99 -11.74
N ALA A 31 25.30 -0.97 -11.97
CA ALA A 31 26.29 -0.66 -10.94
C ALA A 31 26.90 0.73 -11.19
N SER A 32 27.21 1.43 -10.11
CA SER A 32 27.92 2.70 -10.11
C SER A 32 29.03 2.65 -9.06
N SER A 33 30.21 3.20 -9.39
CA SER A 33 31.33 3.33 -8.45
C SER A 33 31.13 4.46 -7.42
N LYS A 34 30.04 5.21 -7.55
CA LYS A 34 29.58 6.26 -6.63
C LYS A 34 28.12 6.03 -6.27
N ALA A 35 27.65 6.65 -5.20
CA ALA A 35 26.22 6.68 -4.92
C ALA A 35 25.45 7.28 -6.10
N PHE A 36 24.28 6.73 -6.42
CA PHE A 36 23.43 7.30 -7.47
C PHE A 36 22.93 8.68 -7.02
N SER A 37 22.97 9.67 -7.91
CA SER A 37 22.15 10.87 -7.71
C SER A 37 20.67 10.49 -7.83
N SER A 38 19.78 11.24 -7.18
CA SER A 38 18.32 10.99 -7.27
C SER A 38 17.85 10.96 -8.73
N GLU A 39 18.30 11.90 -9.56
CA GLU A 39 17.98 11.93 -10.99
C GLU A 39 18.43 10.66 -11.73
N ALA A 40 19.65 10.19 -11.47
CA ALA A 40 20.15 8.98 -12.11
C ALA A 40 19.39 7.73 -11.64
N LEU A 41 19.09 7.63 -10.34
CA LEU A 41 18.36 6.51 -9.74
C LEU A 41 16.94 6.42 -10.32
N PHE A 42 16.17 7.50 -10.26
CA PHE A 42 14.80 7.53 -10.77
C PHE A 42 14.77 7.40 -12.30
N GLY A 43 15.73 7.98 -13.02
CA GLY A 43 15.86 7.76 -14.45
C GLY A 43 16.07 6.28 -14.83
N LYS A 44 16.77 5.48 -13.99
CA LYS A 44 16.87 4.03 -14.19
C LYS A 44 15.55 3.31 -13.90
N LEU A 45 14.88 3.64 -12.79
CA LEU A 45 13.56 3.08 -12.47
C LEU A 45 12.56 3.34 -13.60
N ASP A 46 12.50 4.58 -14.12
CA ASP A 46 11.61 4.97 -15.20
C ASP A 46 11.94 4.26 -16.52
N SER A 47 13.23 4.06 -16.82
CA SER A 47 13.65 3.34 -18.03
C SER A 47 13.15 1.89 -18.09
N ILE A 48 13.00 1.25 -16.92
CA ILE A 48 12.45 -0.11 -16.79
C ILE A 48 10.92 -0.09 -16.66
N GLY A 49 10.39 0.84 -15.87
CA GLY A 49 8.97 0.95 -15.57
C GLY A 49 8.12 1.53 -16.70
N LYS A 50 8.74 2.21 -17.68
CA LYS A 50 8.07 2.84 -18.85
C LYS A 50 6.93 3.77 -18.44
N GLY A 51 7.13 4.55 -17.38
CA GLY A 51 6.14 5.50 -16.85
C GLY A 51 5.12 4.91 -15.89
N ALA A 52 5.22 3.62 -15.54
CA ALA A 52 4.42 3.05 -14.46
C ALA A 52 4.96 3.48 -13.07
N THR A 53 4.06 3.57 -12.09
CA THR A 53 4.40 4.07 -10.74
C THR A 53 5.14 3.03 -9.92
N TRP A 54 6.35 3.38 -9.49
CA TRP A 54 7.11 2.62 -8.50
C TRP A 54 6.60 2.93 -7.10
N MET A 55 6.14 1.90 -6.40
CA MET A 55 5.74 1.97 -5.00
C MET A 55 6.92 1.61 -4.12
N GLU A 56 7.17 2.45 -3.14
CA GLU A 56 8.31 2.27 -2.28
C GLU A 56 8.08 1.16 -1.25
N TRP A 57 9.11 0.36 -1.00
CA TRP A 57 9.09 -0.66 0.05
C TRP A 57 9.38 -0.03 1.41
N ASP A 58 8.57 -0.38 2.40
CA ASP A 58 8.80 -0.03 3.80
C ASP A 58 9.40 -1.21 4.55
N THR A 59 10.59 -1.01 5.11
CA THR A 59 11.30 -2.04 5.89
C THR A 59 10.55 -2.47 7.15
N ASP A 60 9.65 -1.63 7.67
CA ASP A 60 8.88 -1.92 8.89
C ASP A 60 7.51 -2.54 8.58
N GLY A 61 7.14 -2.56 7.30
CA GLY A 61 5.93 -3.24 6.85
C GLY A 61 6.12 -4.75 6.77
N ILE A 62 5.01 -5.44 6.52
CA ILE A 62 4.96 -6.88 6.26
C ILE A 62 5.95 -7.21 5.14
N LEU A 63 6.78 -8.21 5.41
CA LEU A 63 7.76 -8.69 4.46
C LEU A 63 7.18 -9.88 3.69
N ASP A 64 6.75 -9.63 2.46
CA ASP A 64 6.29 -10.68 1.55
C ASP A 64 7.38 -11.73 1.31
N PRO A 65 7.06 -13.04 1.27
CA PRO A 65 8.06 -14.10 1.07
C PRO A 65 8.93 -13.91 -0.19
N GLU A 66 8.33 -13.42 -1.27
CA GLU A 66 9.01 -13.11 -2.53
C GLU A 66 10.04 -11.99 -2.35
N ILE A 67 9.72 -10.95 -1.58
CA ILE A 67 10.64 -9.86 -1.26
C ILE A 67 11.69 -10.35 -0.26
N GLN A 68 11.29 -11.11 0.76
CA GLN A 68 12.19 -11.69 1.76
C GLN A 68 13.34 -12.44 1.10
N ALA A 69 13.04 -13.26 0.08
CA ALA A 69 14.04 -14.00 -0.67
C ALA A 69 15.09 -13.10 -1.39
N LEU A 70 14.75 -11.83 -1.65
CA LEU A 70 15.60 -10.86 -2.34
C LEU A 70 16.37 -9.94 -1.39
N VAL A 71 15.87 -9.69 -0.18
CA VAL A 71 16.42 -8.67 0.72
C VAL A 71 16.97 -9.22 2.03
N ALA A 72 16.54 -10.41 2.47
CA ALA A 72 16.93 -10.97 3.76
C ALA A 72 18.16 -11.90 3.68
N ASP A 73 18.87 -12.02 4.80
CA ASP A 73 19.94 -12.99 5.01
C ASP A 73 19.35 -14.39 5.35
N LYS A 74 20.24 -15.38 5.53
CA LYS A 74 19.82 -16.76 5.88
C LYS A 74 19.15 -16.88 7.25
N LYS A 75 19.25 -15.85 8.10
CA LYS A 75 18.62 -15.77 9.42
C LYS A 75 17.28 -15.03 9.35
N GLY A 76 16.88 -14.52 8.18
CA GLY A 76 15.65 -13.79 7.96
C GLY A 76 15.75 -12.28 8.28
N ASN A 77 16.94 -11.76 8.61
CA ASN A 77 17.12 -10.33 8.84
C ASN A 77 17.37 -9.61 7.52
N ILE A 78 16.91 -8.37 7.37
CA ILE A 78 17.26 -7.54 6.20
C ILE A 78 18.79 -7.43 6.13
N ARG A 79 19.36 -7.72 4.96
CA ARG A 79 20.82 -7.65 4.80
C ARG A 79 21.30 -6.21 4.92
N ALA A 80 22.46 -6.05 5.55
CA ALA A 80 23.06 -4.74 5.81
C ALA A 80 23.50 -3.97 4.54
N ASP A 81 23.59 -4.66 3.39
CA ASP A 81 23.88 -4.03 2.11
C ASP A 81 22.63 -3.51 1.40
N VAL A 82 21.42 -3.85 1.85
CA VAL A 82 20.17 -3.38 1.26
C VAL A 82 19.84 -2.02 1.86
N GLU A 83 19.92 -0.99 1.02
CA GLU A 83 19.59 0.38 1.42
C GLU A 83 18.11 0.66 1.19
N HIS A 84 17.57 0.23 0.04
CA HIS A 84 16.22 0.59 -0.34
C HIS A 84 15.59 -0.36 -1.37
N GLY A 85 14.27 -0.29 -1.55
CA GLY A 85 13.57 -1.06 -2.56
C GLY A 85 12.28 -0.41 -3.08
N TRP A 86 11.90 -0.79 -4.29
CA TRP A 86 10.66 -0.34 -4.94
C TRP A 86 9.99 -1.49 -5.68
N TYR A 87 8.68 -1.54 -5.57
CA TYR A 87 7.82 -2.48 -6.27
C TYR A 87 7.09 -1.79 -7.42
N LEU A 88 7.09 -2.43 -8.58
CA LEU A 88 6.30 -2.04 -9.73
C LEU A 88 5.23 -3.10 -9.98
N ASN A 89 3.95 -2.71 -9.86
CA ASN A 89 2.84 -3.60 -10.16
C ASN A 89 2.32 -3.35 -11.58
N VAL A 90 2.69 -4.21 -12.52
CA VAL A 90 2.15 -4.19 -13.88
C VAL A 90 1.59 -5.57 -14.20
N PRO A 91 0.34 -5.67 -14.69
CA PRO A 91 -0.26 -6.96 -15.02
C PRO A 91 0.67 -7.83 -15.89
N GLY A 92 1.03 -9.00 -15.38
CA GLY A 92 1.91 -9.96 -16.06
C GLY A 92 3.40 -9.61 -16.08
N ASN A 93 3.83 -8.49 -15.47
CA ASN A 93 5.23 -8.06 -15.48
C ASN A 93 5.59 -7.24 -14.21
N SER A 94 5.22 -7.74 -13.04
CA SER A 94 5.58 -7.12 -11.77
C SER A 94 7.08 -7.25 -11.51
N LYS A 95 7.68 -6.18 -10.97
CA LYS A 95 9.12 -6.11 -10.71
C LYS A 95 9.41 -5.55 -9.33
N PHE A 96 10.53 -5.99 -8.75
CA PHE A 96 11.08 -5.43 -7.53
C PHE A 96 12.50 -4.94 -7.79
N ALA A 97 12.74 -3.65 -7.57
CA ALA A 97 14.05 -3.03 -7.66
C ALA A 97 14.66 -2.93 -6.27
N VAL A 98 15.93 -3.31 -6.11
CA VAL A 98 16.68 -3.25 -4.86
C VAL A 98 17.92 -2.40 -5.05
N LEU A 99 18.04 -1.33 -4.27
CA LEU A 99 19.26 -0.55 -4.15
C LEU A 99 20.13 -1.19 -3.06
N ARG A 100 21.37 -1.51 -3.43
CA ARG A 100 22.37 -2.05 -2.51
C ARG A 100 23.61 -1.19 -2.47
N LYS A 101 24.16 -1.04 -1.27
CA LYS A 101 25.47 -0.45 -1.05
C LYS A 101 26.57 -1.47 -1.33
N LYS A 102 27.59 -1.03 -2.05
CA LYS A 102 28.83 -1.80 -2.29
C LYS A 102 29.99 -1.13 -1.55
N SER A 103 31.12 -1.82 -1.45
CA SER A 103 32.35 -1.26 -0.87
C SER A 103 32.78 0.03 -1.58
N GLU A 104 32.57 0.10 -2.89
CA GLU A 104 32.81 1.28 -3.73
C GLU A 104 31.55 1.58 -4.56
N GLY A 105 30.65 2.39 -3.99
CA GLY A 105 29.43 2.85 -4.66
C GLY A 105 28.20 1.99 -4.38
N GLU A 106 27.35 1.83 -5.38
CA GLU A 106 26.00 1.26 -5.24
C GLU A 106 25.60 0.42 -6.47
N SER A 107 24.61 -0.45 -6.28
CA SER A 107 23.96 -1.18 -7.38
C SER A 107 22.46 -1.18 -7.24
N LEU A 108 21.77 -0.94 -8.37
CA LEU A 108 20.34 -1.11 -8.50
C LEU A 108 20.07 -2.39 -9.29
N THR A 109 19.41 -3.36 -8.66
CA THR A 109 19.08 -4.65 -9.29
C THR A 109 17.57 -4.82 -9.42
N PHE A 110 17.11 -5.21 -10.61
CA PHE A 110 15.72 -5.46 -10.93
C PHE A 110 15.43 -6.95 -10.98
N TYR A 111 14.43 -7.37 -10.23
CA TYR A 111 13.96 -8.74 -10.13
C TYR A 111 12.54 -8.83 -10.67
N ASP A 112 12.26 -9.87 -11.46
CA ASP A 112 10.89 -10.26 -11.74
C ASP A 112 10.33 -10.92 -10.49
N VAL A 113 9.17 -10.45 -10.03
CA VAL A 113 8.50 -11.02 -8.87
C VAL A 113 7.13 -11.54 -9.29
N ALA A 114 6.78 -12.71 -8.77
CA ALA A 114 5.43 -13.23 -8.92
C ALA A 114 4.44 -12.34 -8.15
N LYS A 115 3.14 -12.58 -8.37
CA LYS A 115 2.09 -11.91 -7.60
C LYS A 115 2.31 -12.18 -6.10
N PHE A 116 2.28 -11.12 -5.29
CA PHE A 116 2.38 -11.24 -3.83
C PHE A 116 1.24 -12.04 -3.22
N THR A 117 1.45 -12.44 -1.97
CA THR A 117 0.48 -13.22 -1.19
C THR A 117 -0.91 -12.58 -1.18
N THR A 118 -1.93 -13.42 -1.33
CA THR A 118 -3.33 -13.03 -1.18
C THR A 118 -3.83 -13.22 0.25
N LYS A 119 -3.03 -13.81 1.13
CA LYS A 119 -3.41 -14.02 2.53
C LYS A 119 -3.35 -12.70 3.30
N LYS A 120 -4.52 -12.13 3.60
CA LYS A 120 -4.67 -10.90 4.41
C LYS A 120 -4.03 -11.07 5.79
N VAL A 121 -3.20 -10.10 6.16
CA VAL A 121 -2.77 -9.85 7.54
C VAL A 121 -3.61 -8.68 8.08
N PRO A 122 -4.10 -8.71 9.32
CA PRO A 122 -4.81 -7.57 9.91
C PRO A 122 -4.00 -6.28 9.80
N LEU A 123 -4.70 -5.17 9.54
CA LEU A 123 -4.08 -3.85 9.54
C LEU A 123 -3.76 -3.44 10.97
N GLU A 124 -2.55 -2.93 11.18
CA GLU A 124 -2.03 -2.48 12.48
C GLU A 124 -1.23 -1.19 12.28
N ILE A 125 -1.14 -0.38 13.35
CA ILE A 125 -0.23 0.76 13.43
C ILE A 125 1.11 0.27 13.97
N SER A 126 2.21 0.66 13.33
CA SER A 126 3.56 0.24 13.74
C SER A 126 4.05 1.10 14.90
N GLU A 127 3.78 0.66 16.14
CA GLU A 127 4.22 1.36 17.35
C GLU A 127 5.62 0.89 17.85
N PRO A 128 6.42 1.78 18.47
CA PRO A 128 6.18 3.21 18.66
C PRO A 128 6.36 4.02 17.36
N LEU A 129 5.50 5.00 17.11
CA LEU A 129 5.67 5.91 15.97
C LEU A 129 6.92 6.79 16.13
N ASP A 130 7.81 6.79 15.13
CA ASP A 130 8.87 7.78 14.98
C ASP A 130 8.40 8.92 14.06
N PRO A 131 8.15 10.14 14.58
CA PRO A 131 7.69 11.27 13.77
C PRO A 131 8.64 11.62 12.61
N LYS A 132 9.95 11.39 12.78
CA LYS A 132 10.94 11.68 11.71
C LYS A 132 10.81 10.70 10.55
N LYS A 133 10.32 9.49 10.80
CA LYS A 133 10.06 8.48 9.78
C LYS A 133 8.67 8.67 9.16
N VAL A 134 7.65 8.81 10.01
CA VAL A 134 6.23 8.89 9.59
C VAL A 134 5.94 10.19 8.84
N PHE A 135 6.43 11.33 9.34
CA PHE A 135 6.17 12.65 8.78
C PHE A 135 7.38 13.21 8.02
N ARG A 136 8.22 12.33 7.47
CA ARG A 136 9.44 12.72 6.75
C ARG A 136 9.17 13.74 5.64
N ASP A 137 8.08 13.56 4.91
CA ASP A 137 7.70 14.40 3.76
C ASP A 137 6.85 15.61 4.17
N TYR A 138 6.81 15.91 5.47
CA TYR A 138 6.04 16.98 6.05
C TYR A 138 6.90 17.88 6.94
N ARG A 139 6.48 19.14 7.07
CA ARG A 139 7.06 20.11 8.01
C ARG A 139 6.03 20.44 9.08
N GLU A 140 6.43 20.31 10.34
CA GLU A 140 5.64 20.78 11.47
C GLU A 140 5.60 22.31 11.49
N THR A 141 4.40 22.91 11.45
CA THR A 141 4.21 24.38 11.43
C THR A 141 3.90 24.91 12.82
N ILE A 142 3.12 24.15 13.59
CA ILE A 142 2.88 24.30 15.02
C ILE A 142 2.76 22.89 15.61
N ARG A 143 2.87 22.77 16.93
CA ARG A 143 2.84 21.46 17.60
C ARG A 143 1.63 20.62 17.15
N GLY A 144 1.91 19.45 16.60
CA GLY A 144 0.87 18.51 16.14
C GLY A 144 0.23 18.88 14.80
N HIS A 145 0.68 19.91 14.10
CA HIS A 145 0.20 20.26 12.77
C HIS A 145 1.33 20.25 11.76
N PHE A 146 1.14 19.46 10.71
CA PHE A 146 2.13 19.23 9.67
C PHE A 146 1.56 19.59 8.31
N VAL A 147 2.41 20.15 7.44
CA VAL A 147 2.08 20.49 6.06
C VAL A 147 3.07 19.79 5.15
N HIS A 148 2.59 19.14 4.08
CA HIS A 148 3.45 18.43 3.14
C HIS A 148 4.45 19.40 2.48
N LEU A 149 5.64 18.90 2.16
CA LEU A 149 6.71 19.73 1.59
C LEU A 149 6.38 20.20 0.17
N ASP A 150 5.66 19.38 -0.61
CA ASP A 150 5.35 19.66 -2.02
C ASP A 150 3.96 20.27 -2.27
N ASP A 151 2.97 20.04 -1.41
CA ASP A 151 1.61 20.57 -1.59
C ASP A 151 1.00 21.00 -0.25
N THR A 152 0.78 22.30 -0.09
CA THR A 152 0.26 22.86 1.17
C THR A 152 -1.19 22.48 1.47
N ASN A 153 -1.93 21.93 0.50
CA ASN A 153 -3.27 21.40 0.72
C ASN A 153 -3.24 20.05 1.43
N LEU A 154 -2.11 19.34 1.41
CA LEU A 154 -1.89 18.11 2.16
C LEU A 154 -1.41 18.46 3.56
N GLN A 155 -2.25 18.17 4.55
CA GLN A 155 -2.01 18.52 5.94
C GLN A 155 -2.27 17.34 6.86
N VAL A 156 -1.54 17.27 7.97
CA VAL A 156 -1.74 16.31 9.04
C VAL A 156 -1.98 17.05 10.34
N THR A 157 -3.00 16.63 11.08
CA THR A 157 -3.22 17.04 12.47
C THR A 157 -3.10 15.83 13.38
N VAL A 158 -2.21 15.91 14.36
CA VAL A 158 -1.94 14.89 15.37
C VAL A 158 -2.46 15.38 16.72
N ARG A 159 -3.35 14.60 17.32
CA ARG A 159 -3.95 14.79 18.64
C ARG A 159 -3.67 13.53 19.46
N ASP A 160 -3.92 13.58 20.77
CA ASP A 160 -3.59 12.48 21.70
C ASP A 160 -4.15 11.12 21.23
N ASN A 161 -5.38 11.11 20.71
CA ASN A 161 -6.06 9.89 20.26
C ASN A 161 -6.41 9.89 18.76
N GLU A 162 -5.81 10.79 17.97
CA GLU A 162 -6.20 10.91 16.56
C GLU A 162 -5.07 11.42 15.67
N ILE A 163 -4.87 10.79 14.52
CA ILE A 163 -4.07 11.33 13.42
C ILE A 163 -5.01 11.55 12.24
N GLN A 164 -5.14 12.78 11.79
CA GLN A 164 -6.01 13.16 10.68
C GLN A 164 -5.18 13.74 9.54
N PHE A 165 -5.19 13.07 8.40
CA PHE A 165 -4.68 13.57 7.13
C PHE A 165 -5.82 14.22 6.36
N SER A 166 -5.54 15.33 5.69
CA SER A 166 -6.54 16.05 4.91
C SER A 166 -5.93 16.60 3.64
N TYR A 167 -6.72 16.51 2.58
CA TYR A 167 -6.53 17.25 1.33
C TYR A 167 -7.80 18.05 1.09
N LEU A 168 -7.71 19.35 1.26
CA LEU A 168 -8.84 20.27 1.13
C LEU A 168 -8.62 21.18 -0.06
N LYS A 169 -8.76 20.62 -1.26
CA LYS A 169 -8.77 21.40 -2.49
C LYS A 169 -10.01 21.01 -3.29
N PRO A 170 -11.05 21.85 -3.32
CA PRO A 170 -12.24 21.53 -4.09
C PRO A 170 -11.89 21.59 -5.58
N ASP A 171 -12.16 20.50 -6.29
CA ASP A 171 -12.15 20.51 -7.75
C ASP A 171 -13.19 21.51 -8.26
N ASN A 172 -12.83 22.20 -9.34
CA ASN A 172 -13.70 23.17 -9.99
C ASN A 172 -14.98 22.53 -10.58
N GLN A 173 -15.00 21.21 -10.73
CA GLN A 173 -16.12 20.44 -11.25
C GLN A 173 -16.48 19.34 -10.27
N ALA A 174 -17.48 19.59 -9.45
CA ALA A 174 -18.03 18.57 -8.56
C ALA A 174 -18.76 17.48 -9.36
N LEU A 175 -18.83 16.28 -8.80
CA LEU A 175 -19.74 15.25 -9.30
C LEU A 175 -21.18 15.78 -9.34
N SER A 176 -21.82 15.60 -10.49
CA SER A 176 -23.22 15.95 -10.68
C SER A 176 -24.13 15.22 -9.70
N THR A 177 -25.10 15.95 -9.16
CA THR A 177 -26.16 15.39 -8.31
C THR A 177 -27.20 14.66 -9.17
N VAL A 178 -27.60 13.47 -8.74
CA VAL A 178 -28.67 12.69 -9.40
C VAL A 178 -29.99 12.95 -8.67
N TYR A 179 -30.71 14.01 -9.07
CA TYR A 179 -31.89 14.53 -8.35
C TYR A 179 -33.09 13.58 -8.25
N ASN A 180 -33.17 12.56 -9.12
CA ASN A 180 -34.33 11.67 -9.22
C ASN A 180 -33.96 10.18 -9.13
N PHE A 181 -32.82 9.84 -8.51
CA PHE A 181 -32.28 8.48 -8.45
C PHE A 181 -33.32 7.42 -8.06
N THR A 182 -34.17 7.71 -7.07
CA THR A 182 -35.20 6.78 -6.57
C THR A 182 -36.25 6.42 -7.63
N SER A 183 -36.54 7.35 -8.55
CA SER A 183 -37.51 7.19 -9.64
C SER A 183 -36.94 6.55 -10.90
N LEU A 184 -35.61 6.39 -10.99
CA LEU A 184 -34.96 5.82 -12.16
C LEU A 184 -35.33 4.33 -12.33
N PRO A 185 -35.44 3.84 -13.58
CA PRO A 185 -35.44 2.41 -13.88
C PRO A 185 -34.22 1.71 -13.30
N GLU A 186 -34.35 0.43 -12.96
CA GLU A 186 -33.28 -0.33 -12.27
C GLU A 186 -31.94 -0.33 -13.03
N HIS A 187 -31.97 -0.48 -14.35
CA HIS A 187 -30.75 -0.44 -15.16
C HIS A 187 -30.02 0.92 -15.08
N GLN A 188 -30.75 2.03 -14.96
CA GLN A 188 -30.16 3.36 -14.79
C GLN A 188 -29.62 3.53 -13.37
N LYS A 189 -30.31 3.01 -12.35
CA LYS A 189 -29.79 3.00 -10.97
C LYS A 189 -28.45 2.27 -10.90
N GLN A 190 -28.36 1.10 -11.54
CA GLN A 190 -27.11 0.34 -11.59
C GLN A 190 -26.01 1.10 -12.32
N ALA A 191 -26.30 1.80 -13.42
CA ALA A 191 -25.32 2.63 -14.11
C ALA A 191 -24.78 3.76 -13.22
N GLU A 192 -25.66 4.45 -12.47
CA GLU A 192 -25.25 5.51 -11.54
C GLU A 192 -24.43 4.97 -10.36
N ILE A 193 -24.81 3.80 -9.83
CA ILE A 193 -24.05 3.11 -8.77
C ILE A 193 -22.64 2.77 -9.26
N GLN A 194 -22.51 2.19 -10.46
CA GLN A 194 -21.21 1.82 -11.03
C GLN A 194 -20.34 3.05 -11.32
N SER A 195 -20.93 4.12 -11.87
CA SER A 195 -20.24 5.40 -12.07
C SER A 195 -19.69 5.95 -10.75
N ARG A 196 -20.52 5.97 -9.70
CA ARG A 196 -20.13 6.46 -8.38
C ARG A 196 -19.09 5.56 -7.70
N ARG A 197 -19.19 4.23 -7.87
CA ARG A 197 -18.20 3.26 -7.40
C ARG A 197 -16.83 3.50 -8.05
N ALA A 198 -16.79 3.72 -9.36
CA ALA A 198 -15.55 4.02 -10.08
C ALA A 198 -14.90 5.32 -9.58
N PHE A 199 -15.71 6.36 -9.32
CA PHE A 199 -15.23 7.58 -8.68
C PHE A 199 -14.62 7.32 -7.30
N TYR A 200 -15.31 6.62 -6.40
CA TYR A 200 -14.75 6.35 -5.07
C TYR A 200 -13.51 5.46 -5.10
N ALA A 201 -13.40 4.53 -6.07
CA ALA A 201 -12.18 3.77 -6.29
C ALA A 201 -11.00 4.66 -6.73
N TYR A 202 -11.27 5.66 -7.58
CA TYR A 202 -10.29 6.66 -7.96
C TYR A 202 -9.86 7.52 -6.77
N GLU A 203 -10.82 8.05 -6.00
CA GLU A 203 -10.54 8.83 -4.77
C GLU A 203 -9.71 8.03 -3.76
N TYR A 204 -10.09 6.77 -3.50
CA TYR A 204 -9.33 5.87 -2.66
C TYR A 204 -7.88 5.69 -3.15
N SER A 205 -7.69 5.56 -4.47
CA SER A 205 -6.34 5.45 -5.04
C SER A 205 -5.50 6.71 -4.84
N LEU A 206 -6.11 7.91 -4.93
CA LEU A 206 -5.46 9.18 -4.65
C LEU A 206 -5.10 9.31 -3.17
N MET A 207 -5.99 8.91 -2.25
CA MET A 207 -5.72 8.91 -0.82
C MET A 207 -4.55 8.00 -0.44
N ILE A 208 -4.43 6.82 -1.07
CA ILE A 208 -3.26 5.95 -0.86
C ILE A 208 -1.97 6.67 -1.28
N GLN A 209 -1.95 7.29 -2.46
CA GLN A 209 -0.75 8.01 -2.93
C GLN A 209 -0.44 9.23 -2.07
N ALA A 210 -1.46 10.00 -1.70
CA ALA A 210 -1.29 11.25 -0.97
C ALA A 210 -0.93 11.03 0.50
N PHE A 211 -1.52 10.02 1.16
CA PHE A 211 -1.36 9.82 2.59
C PHE A 211 -0.48 8.61 2.88
N ILE A 212 -0.89 7.42 2.45
CA ILE A 212 -0.20 6.17 2.80
C ILE A 212 1.23 6.13 2.25
N ALA A 213 1.42 6.48 0.97
CA ALA A 213 2.75 6.46 0.36
C ALA A 213 3.70 7.54 0.92
N SER A 214 3.14 8.63 1.44
CA SER A 214 3.88 9.71 2.09
C SER A 214 4.22 9.45 3.57
N THR A 215 3.66 8.39 4.18
CA THR A 215 3.80 8.09 5.61
C THR A 215 4.39 6.72 5.84
N ARG A 216 5.73 6.66 5.93
CA ARG A 216 6.44 5.40 6.18
C ARG A 216 6.45 5.04 7.66
N GLY A 217 6.37 3.75 7.95
CA GLY A 217 6.38 3.19 9.29
C GLY A 217 5.11 3.51 10.07
N LEU A 218 4.04 3.98 9.41
CA LEU A 218 2.77 4.23 10.08
C LEU A 218 1.94 2.95 10.19
N PHE A 219 1.88 2.18 9.10
CA PHE A 219 1.11 0.94 9.02
C PHE A 219 2.02 -0.25 8.79
N ASN A 220 1.62 -1.42 9.28
CA ASN A 220 2.29 -2.68 8.96
C ASN A 220 2.08 -3.09 7.48
N TRP A 221 1.11 -2.52 6.77
CA TRP A 221 0.87 -2.83 5.36
C TRP A 221 1.79 -2.04 4.42
N GLN A 222 2.37 -2.74 3.46
CA GLN A 222 3.02 -2.14 2.30
C GLN A 222 2.01 -1.43 1.40
N ILE A 223 2.44 -0.43 0.63
CA ILE A 223 1.57 0.36 -0.27
C ILE A 223 0.76 -0.55 -1.21
N TRP A 224 1.37 -1.61 -1.75
CA TRP A 224 0.67 -2.54 -2.65
C TRP A 224 -0.43 -3.38 -1.98
N HIS A 225 -0.39 -3.58 -0.66
CA HIS A 225 -1.46 -4.26 0.06
C HIS A 225 -2.74 -3.42 0.10
N TRP A 226 -2.62 -2.09 0.13
CA TRP A 226 -3.77 -1.18 0.02
C TRP A 226 -4.47 -1.24 -1.34
N TYR A 227 -3.78 -1.73 -2.37
CA TYR A 227 -4.36 -1.99 -3.70
C TYR A 227 -4.81 -3.45 -3.89
N ASN A 228 -4.61 -4.32 -2.90
CA ASN A 228 -5.00 -5.72 -2.99
C ASN A 228 -6.48 -5.89 -2.62
N SER A 229 -7.32 -6.20 -3.60
CA SER A 229 -8.76 -6.40 -3.39
C SER A 229 -9.06 -7.44 -2.31
N ASP A 230 -8.27 -8.51 -2.23
CA ASP A 230 -8.48 -9.58 -1.24
C ASP A 230 -8.29 -9.06 0.20
N TRP A 231 -7.56 -7.96 0.37
CA TRP A 231 -7.30 -7.33 1.66
C TRP A 231 -8.31 -6.24 1.98
N THR A 232 -8.76 -5.50 0.97
CA THR A 232 -9.54 -4.27 1.16
C THR A 232 -11.02 -4.40 0.85
N GLU A 233 -11.49 -5.44 0.14
CA GLU A 233 -12.86 -5.53 -0.38
C GLU A 233 -13.93 -5.31 0.70
N GLN A 234 -13.77 -5.93 1.87
CA GLN A 234 -14.73 -5.82 2.97
C GLN A 234 -14.72 -4.46 3.67
N SER A 235 -13.65 -3.68 3.45
CA SER A 235 -13.42 -2.37 4.06
C SER A 235 -13.90 -1.24 3.16
N GLN A 236 -14.16 -1.51 1.88
CA GLN A 236 -14.63 -0.52 0.90
C GLN A 236 -16.14 -0.27 0.99
N ILE A 237 -16.58 0.89 0.55
CA ILE A 237 -18.01 1.24 0.44
C ILE A 237 -18.76 0.28 -0.48
N SER A 238 -19.94 -0.18 -0.03
CA SER A 238 -20.80 -1.11 -0.77
C SER A 238 -21.76 -0.41 -1.75
N ASP A 239 -22.26 -1.13 -2.75
CA ASP A 239 -23.31 -0.62 -3.66
C ASP A 239 -24.57 -0.17 -2.91
N ARG A 240 -24.89 -0.82 -1.79
CA ARG A 240 -26.02 -0.44 -0.95
C ARG A 240 -25.81 0.92 -0.29
N GLU A 241 -24.61 1.18 0.21
CA GLU A 241 -24.25 2.49 0.75
C GLU A 241 -24.24 3.56 -0.34
N ILE A 242 -23.69 3.24 -1.52
CA ILE A 242 -23.70 4.14 -2.70
C ILE A 242 -25.14 4.50 -3.09
N ALA A 243 -26.03 3.52 -3.22
CA ALA A 243 -27.44 3.75 -3.54
C ALA A 243 -28.13 4.63 -2.49
N SER A 244 -27.78 4.47 -1.21
CA SER A 244 -28.31 5.29 -0.12
C SER A 244 -27.82 6.74 -0.21
N ILE A 245 -26.58 6.97 -0.63
CA ILE A 245 -26.04 8.30 -0.90
C ILE A 245 -26.75 8.93 -2.09
N LEU A 246 -26.94 8.21 -3.20
CA LEU A 246 -27.62 8.72 -4.39
C LEU A 246 -29.11 9.02 -4.14
N ALA A 247 -29.73 8.35 -3.18
CA ALA A 247 -31.09 8.66 -2.73
C ALA A 247 -31.16 9.84 -1.73
N SER A 248 -30.02 10.33 -1.23
CA SER A 248 -29.94 11.45 -0.28
C SER A 248 -30.19 12.79 -0.99
N PRO A 249 -30.86 13.76 -0.32
CA PRO A 249 -30.95 15.13 -0.83
C PRO A 249 -29.61 15.87 -0.80
N ASP A 250 -28.69 15.45 0.07
CA ASP A 250 -27.32 15.98 0.16
C ASP A 250 -26.34 14.89 -0.31
N GLN A 251 -25.91 15.01 -1.57
CA GLN A 251 -24.91 14.16 -2.22
C GLN A 251 -23.51 14.80 -2.22
N GLY A 252 -23.37 16.01 -1.67
CA GLY A 252 -22.12 16.79 -1.67
C GLY A 252 -21.28 16.60 -0.40
N LYS A 253 -21.87 16.09 0.68
CA LYS A 253 -21.18 15.80 1.94
C LYS A 253 -20.06 14.77 1.79
N PHE A 254 -19.16 14.77 2.78
CA PHE A 254 -18.21 13.68 2.97
C PHE A 254 -18.94 12.36 3.22
N VAL A 255 -18.48 11.33 2.53
CA VAL A 255 -18.94 9.95 2.68
C VAL A 255 -17.74 9.05 2.94
N ARG A 256 -17.98 8.02 3.74
CA ARG A 256 -16.97 7.01 4.06
C ARG A 256 -16.80 6.05 2.90
N ILE A 257 -15.60 6.04 2.31
CA ILE A 257 -15.27 5.18 1.17
C ILE A 257 -14.44 3.97 1.58
N PHE A 258 -13.72 4.06 2.70
CA PHE A 258 -13.01 2.93 3.30
C PHE A 258 -13.06 3.01 4.83
N PHE A 259 -13.18 1.86 5.48
CA PHE A 259 -13.13 1.71 6.94
C PHE A 259 -12.60 0.35 7.33
N ASP A 260 -11.58 0.33 8.19
CA ASP A 260 -11.11 -0.90 8.81
C ASP A 260 -10.93 -0.70 10.32
N LYS A 261 -11.17 -1.78 11.07
CA LYS A 261 -10.94 -1.83 12.51
C LYS A 261 -9.66 -2.63 12.75
N LEU A 262 -8.72 -2.02 13.42
CA LEU A 262 -7.38 -2.56 13.65
C LEU A 262 -7.44 -3.64 14.74
N ALA A 263 -6.39 -4.46 14.80
CA ALA A 263 -6.32 -5.60 15.70
C ALA A 263 -6.42 -5.21 17.20
N ASP A 264 -5.93 -4.04 17.56
CA ASP A 264 -5.94 -3.44 18.90
C ASP A 264 -7.27 -2.74 19.26
N GLY A 265 -8.12 -2.50 18.27
CA GLY A 265 -9.40 -1.80 18.42
C GLY A 265 -9.40 -0.38 17.91
N ASP A 266 -8.27 0.14 17.42
CA ASP A 266 -8.18 1.41 16.70
C ASP A 266 -8.96 1.34 15.38
N THR A 267 -9.17 2.49 14.74
CA THR A 267 -9.89 2.55 13.45
C THR A 267 -9.16 3.41 12.44
N VAL A 268 -9.18 2.98 11.18
CA VAL A 268 -8.78 3.79 10.03
C VAL A 268 -10.00 4.05 9.17
N GLU A 269 -10.28 5.31 8.89
CA GLU A 269 -11.42 5.77 8.12
C GLU A 269 -10.95 6.71 7.00
N MET A 270 -11.41 6.47 5.78
CA MET A 270 -11.19 7.35 4.64
C MET A 270 -12.53 7.92 4.17
N LEU A 271 -12.59 9.25 4.09
CA LEU A 271 -13.74 10.00 3.64
C LEU A 271 -13.38 10.75 2.35
N SER A 272 -14.30 10.80 1.40
CA SER A 272 -14.23 11.68 0.23
C SER A 272 -15.57 12.38 0.00
N ASN A 273 -15.58 13.50 -0.69
CA ASN A 273 -16.80 14.22 -1.07
C ASN A 273 -16.92 14.39 -2.59
N ALA A 274 -18.01 15.00 -3.04
CA ALA A 274 -18.25 15.21 -4.48
C ALA A 274 -17.25 16.17 -5.16
N HIS A 275 -16.40 16.87 -4.39
CA HIS A 275 -15.44 17.87 -4.86
C HIS A 275 -13.99 17.36 -4.86
N GLY A 276 -13.75 16.07 -4.67
CA GLY A 276 -12.38 15.53 -4.65
C GLY A 276 -11.57 15.94 -3.41
N SER A 277 -12.23 16.44 -2.36
CA SER A 277 -11.59 16.61 -1.05
C SER A 277 -11.67 15.31 -0.28
N PHE A 278 -10.58 14.95 0.40
CA PHE A 278 -10.50 13.67 1.09
C PHE A 278 -9.78 13.76 2.43
N ILE A 279 -10.19 12.91 3.37
CA ILE A 279 -9.74 12.90 4.76
C ILE A 279 -9.45 11.46 5.15
N LEU A 280 -8.26 11.18 5.68
CA LEU A 280 -7.96 9.93 6.36
C LEU A 280 -7.86 10.21 7.85
N THR A 281 -8.59 9.46 8.66
CA THR A 281 -8.56 9.56 10.12
C THR A 281 -8.16 8.23 10.72
N ILE A 282 -7.17 8.27 11.60
CA ILE A 282 -6.75 7.17 12.47
C ILE A 282 -7.20 7.56 13.87
N ARG A 283 -8.13 6.80 14.47
CA ARG A 283 -8.59 7.03 15.85
C ARG A 283 -8.07 5.93 16.77
N ARG A 284 -7.42 6.36 17.85
CA ARG A 284 -6.89 5.50 18.91
C ARG A 284 -7.91 5.31 20.01
N ARG A 285 -7.97 4.11 20.58
CA ARG A 285 -8.86 3.77 21.69
C ARG A 285 -8.38 4.32 23.04
#